data_AF-A0A956W983-F1
#
_entry.id   AF-A0A956W983-F1
#
_cell.length_a   1.000
_cell.length_b   1.000
_cell.length_c   1.000
_cell.angle_alpha   90.00
_cell.angle_beta   90.00
_cell.angle_gamma   90.00
#
_symmetry.space_group_name_H-M   'P 1'
#
loop_
_entity.id
_entity.type
_entity.pdbx_description
1 polymer ?
#
loop_
_entity_poly.entity_id
_entity_poly.type
_entity_poly.pdbx_seq_one_letter_code
_entity_poly.pdbx_strand_id
1 'polypeptide(L)'
;DRYESIPGWAQSTLEAHASDDRRRYTLEQLAAARTEDEVWNAAQRQLRHEGRIHNYLRMLWGKRILEWTQGPREALSVMVELNNRYALDGRDPNSYSGILWCLGKYDRPWGPERPVYGTVRYMSSENTRRKLRMSAYLERWGPDAEGRQAAMPL
;
A
#
# COMPACT_ATOMS: atom_id res chain seq x y z
N ASP A 1 2.29 14.14 -9.94
CA ASP A 1 2.07 13.48 -8.65
C ASP A 1 0.79 13.93 -7.92
N ARG A 2 -0.06 14.77 -8.52
CA ARG A 2 -1.32 15.23 -7.89
C ARG A 2 -2.48 14.26 -8.11
N TYR A 3 -3.44 14.24 -7.18
CA TYR A 3 -4.64 13.41 -7.27
C TYR A 3 -5.44 13.70 -8.54
N GLU A 4 -5.54 14.96 -8.95
CA GLU A 4 -6.28 15.42 -10.12
C GLU A 4 -5.71 14.85 -11.44
N SER A 5 -4.53 14.23 -11.41
CA SER A 5 -3.91 13.59 -12.58
C SER A 5 -4.36 12.14 -12.82
N ILE A 6 -5.23 11.58 -11.97
CA ILE A 6 -5.88 10.28 -12.23
C ILE A 6 -7.11 10.47 -13.15
N PRO A 7 -7.54 9.43 -13.89
CA PRO A 7 -8.67 9.53 -14.80
C PRO A 7 -9.98 9.94 -14.09
N GLY A 8 -10.85 10.67 -14.79
CA GLY A 8 -12.13 11.13 -14.24
C GLY A 8 -12.99 10.02 -13.64
N TRP A 9 -13.03 8.84 -14.26
CA TRP A 9 -13.78 7.69 -13.72
C TRP A 9 -13.28 7.26 -12.33
N ALA A 10 -11.96 7.32 -12.11
CA ALA A 10 -11.35 6.94 -10.85
C ALA A 10 -11.62 7.99 -9.77
N GLN A 11 -11.57 9.28 -10.14
CA GLN A 11 -11.98 10.36 -9.23
C GLN A 11 -13.44 10.18 -8.82
N SER A 12 -14.35 10.03 -9.78
CA SER A 12 -15.79 9.90 -9.50
C SER A 12 -16.12 8.73 -8.58
N THR A 13 -15.56 7.55 -8.82
CA THR A 13 -15.85 6.37 -7.99
C THR A 13 -15.23 6.51 -6.58
N LEU A 14 -14.03 7.08 -6.45
CA LEU A 14 -13.39 7.28 -5.15
C LEU A 14 -14.10 8.35 -4.30
N GLU A 15 -14.59 9.42 -4.93
CA GLU A 15 -15.38 10.45 -4.23
C GLU A 15 -16.76 9.94 -3.82
N ALA A 16 -17.41 9.13 -4.67
CA ALA A 16 -18.69 8.50 -4.35
C ALA A 16 -18.61 7.61 -3.09
N HIS A 17 -17.44 7.00 -2.86
CA HIS A 17 -17.16 6.13 -1.72
C HIS A 17 -16.38 6.81 -0.59
N ALA A 18 -16.18 8.13 -0.63
CA ALA A 18 -15.37 8.86 0.36
C ALA A 18 -15.90 8.76 1.80
N SER A 19 -17.22 8.61 1.95
CA SER A 19 -17.92 8.52 3.24
C SER A 19 -18.12 7.10 3.75
N ASP A 20 -17.65 6.09 3.02
CA ASP A 20 -17.75 4.69 3.45
C ASP A 20 -17.03 4.48 4.79
N ASP A 21 -17.55 3.57 5.61
CA ASP A 21 -16.92 3.21 6.87
C ASP A 21 -15.60 2.48 6.65
N ARG A 22 -14.59 2.81 7.47
CA ARG A 22 -13.21 2.35 7.30
C ARG A 22 -12.51 2.19 8.63
N ARG A 23 -11.77 1.10 8.75
CA ARG A 23 -10.66 1.06 9.71
C ARG A 23 -9.61 2.07 9.30
N ARG A 24 -9.08 2.84 10.26
CA ARG A 24 -8.04 3.85 10.00
C ARG A 24 -6.78 3.55 10.77
N TYR A 25 -5.65 3.85 10.15
CA TYR A 25 -4.34 3.85 10.80
C TYR A 25 -3.71 5.22 10.64
N THR A 26 -3.02 5.70 11.68
CA THR A 26 -2.23 6.92 11.58
C THR A 26 -0.99 6.69 10.71
N LEU A 27 -0.39 7.77 10.22
CA LEU A 27 0.88 7.70 9.51
C LEU A 27 1.95 6.98 10.33
N GLU A 28 2.01 7.19 11.65
CA GLU A 28 2.98 6.54 12.53
C GLU A 28 2.71 5.04 12.68
N GLN A 29 1.44 4.61 12.70
CA GLN A 29 1.09 3.19 12.73
C GLN A 29 1.49 2.51 11.41
N LEU A 30 1.18 3.14 10.27
CA LEU A 30 1.57 2.65 8.96
C LEU A 30 3.10 2.63 8.81
N ALA A 31 3.79 3.72 9.16
CA ALA A 31 5.24 3.82 9.10
C ALA A 31 5.93 2.72 9.94
N ALA A 32 5.38 2.41 11.12
CA ALA A 32 5.91 1.39 12.01
C ALA A 32 5.43 -0.04 11.71
N ALA A 33 4.73 -0.29 10.59
CA ALA A 33 4.17 -1.60 10.25
C ALA A 33 3.24 -2.18 11.34
N ARG A 34 2.40 -1.33 11.94
CA ARG A 34 1.47 -1.69 13.03
C ARG A 34 0.02 -1.69 12.55
N THR A 35 -0.28 -2.59 11.63
CA THR A 35 -1.65 -2.90 11.19
C THR A 35 -2.06 -4.31 11.62
N GLU A 36 -3.29 -4.72 11.35
CA GLU A 36 -3.72 -6.11 11.55
C GLU A 36 -3.32 -7.03 10.40
N ASP A 37 -2.84 -6.47 9.29
CA ASP A 37 -2.53 -7.20 8.07
C ASP A 37 -1.04 -7.55 8.03
N GLU A 38 -0.71 -8.77 8.44
CA GLU A 38 0.70 -9.21 8.52
C GLU A 38 1.41 -9.30 7.17
N VAL A 39 0.67 -9.45 6.06
CA VAL A 39 1.30 -9.38 4.72
C VAL A 39 1.73 -7.95 4.43
N TRP A 40 0.88 -6.98 4.75
CA TRP A 40 1.21 -5.56 4.61
C TRP A 40 2.33 -5.14 5.56
N ASN A 41 2.26 -5.54 6.84
CA ASN A 41 3.28 -5.25 7.84
C ASN A 41 4.66 -5.80 7.40
N ALA A 42 4.69 -7.02 6.86
CA ALA A 42 5.91 -7.62 6.34
C ALA A 42 6.45 -6.89 5.09
N ALA A 43 5.59 -6.39 4.21
CA ALA A 43 6.00 -5.52 3.11
C ALA A 43 6.61 -4.21 3.62
N GLN A 44 5.95 -3.55 4.57
CA GLN A 44 6.44 -2.30 5.15
C GLN A 44 7.76 -2.49 5.92
N ARG A 45 7.92 -3.59 6.67
CA ARG A 45 9.19 -3.92 7.36
C ARG A 45 10.33 -4.13 6.36
N GLN A 46 10.10 -4.88 5.27
CA GLN A 46 11.10 -5.01 4.20
C GLN A 46 11.43 -3.64 3.60
N LEU A 47 10.43 -2.83 3.26
CA LEU A 47 10.64 -1.51 2.65
C LEU A 47 11.51 -0.62 3.54
N ARG A 48 11.27 -0.60 4.85
CA ARG A 48 12.08 0.17 5.81
C ARG A 48 13.53 -0.29 5.88
N HIS A 49 13.77 -1.60 5.78
CA HIS A 49 15.08 -2.19 5.98
C HIS A 49 15.93 -2.24 4.71
N GLU A 50 15.35 -2.72 3.61
CA GLU A 50 16.06 -2.92 2.33
C GLU A 50 15.82 -1.78 1.34
N GLY A 51 14.88 -0.88 1.62
CA GLY A 51 14.52 0.23 0.74
C GLY A 51 13.89 -0.19 -0.58
N ARG A 52 13.44 -1.44 -0.69
CA ARG A 52 12.75 -1.99 -1.86
C ARG A 52 11.82 -3.11 -1.43
N ILE A 53 10.76 -3.30 -2.21
CA ILE A 53 9.82 -4.42 -2.06
C ILE A 53 9.44 -4.94 -3.44
N HIS A 54 9.00 -6.19 -3.50
CA HIS A 54 8.51 -6.78 -4.75
C HIS A 54 7.36 -5.95 -5.34
N ASN A 55 7.34 -5.72 -6.66
CA ASN A 55 6.35 -4.84 -7.31
C ASN A 55 4.89 -5.22 -7.00
N TYR A 56 4.57 -6.51 -6.94
CA TYR A 56 3.22 -6.95 -6.56
C TYR A 56 2.86 -6.60 -5.12
N LEU A 57 3.83 -6.63 -4.20
CA LEU A 57 3.63 -6.18 -2.82
C LEU A 57 3.50 -4.66 -2.75
N ARG A 58 4.21 -3.90 -3.60
CA ARG A 58 4.05 -2.44 -3.70
C ARG A 58 2.64 -2.04 -4.14
N MET A 59 2.06 -2.80 -5.09
CA MET A 59 0.66 -2.62 -5.49
C MET A 59 -0.31 -2.90 -4.35
N LEU A 60 -0.17 -4.05 -3.66
CA LEU A 60 -0.97 -4.36 -2.48
C LEU A 60 -0.81 -3.28 -1.40
N TRP A 61 0.44 -2.88 -1.15
CA TRP A 61 0.81 -1.90 -0.13
C TRP A 61 0.08 -0.58 -0.31
N GLY A 62 0.08 -0.03 -1.53
CA GLY A 62 -0.63 1.21 -1.83
C GLY A 62 -2.16 1.05 -1.83
N LYS A 63 -2.68 -0.09 -2.30
CA LYS A 63 -4.12 -0.39 -2.25
C LYS A 63 -4.64 -0.45 -0.81
N ARG A 64 -3.88 -1.03 0.12
CA ARG A 64 -4.25 -1.05 1.53
C ARG A 64 -4.17 0.33 2.20
N ILE A 65 -3.22 1.18 1.83
CA ILE A 65 -3.18 2.57 2.34
C ILE A 65 -4.45 3.34 1.91
N LEU A 66 -4.93 3.13 0.68
CA LEU A 66 -6.21 3.69 0.24
C LEU A 66 -7.38 3.21 1.11
N GLU A 67 -7.40 1.94 1.50
CA GLU A 67 -8.43 1.36 2.36
C GLU A 67 -8.42 1.94 3.78
N TRP A 68 -7.24 2.30 4.30
CA TRP A 68 -7.04 2.65 5.71
C TRP A 68 -6.86 4.13 6.01
N THR A 69 -7.13 4.99 5.03
CA THR A 69 -7.08 6.44 5.18
C THR A 69 -8.48 7.05 4.97
N GLN A 70 -8.66 8.28 5.44
CA GLN A 70 -9.93 9.02 5.36
C GLN A 70 -10.41 9.19 3.93
N GLY A 71 -9.50 9.31 2.97
CA GLY A 71 -9.86 9.50 1.57
C GLY A 71 -8.68 9.39 0.63
N PRO A 72 -8.94 9.41 -0.69
CA PRO A 72 -7.91 9.14 -1.68
C PRO A 72 -6.79 10.19 -1.72
N ARG A 73 -7.08 11.44 -1.31
CA ARG A 73 -6.07 12.49 -1.16
C ARG A 73 -5.13 12.25 0.01
N GLU A 74 -5.66 11.81 1.15
CA GLU A 74 -4.82 11.42 2.29
C GLU A 74 -4.02 10.16 1.94
N ALA A 75 -4.65 9.17 1.30
CA ALA A 75 -3.97 7.97 0.81
C ALA A 75 -2.76 8.32 -0.06
N LEU A 76 -2.94 9.25 -1.01
CA LEU A 76 -1.85 9.75 -1.86
C LEU A 76 -0.72 10.37 -1.04
N SER A 77 -1.05 11.27 -0.11
CA SER A 77 -0.05 11.92 0.76
C SER A 77 0.73 10.90 1.60
N VAL A 78 0.03 9.93 2.20
CA VAL A 78 0.66 8.87 2.99
C VAL A 78 1.54 7.97 2.13
N MET A 79 1.07 7.55 0.95
CA MET A 79 1.86 6.74 0.03
C MET A 79 3.14 7.47 -0.41
N VAL A 80 3.03 8.75 -0.78
CA VAL A 80 4.19 9.56 -1.19
C VAL A 80 5.17 9.73 -0.04
N GLU A 81 4.68 10.05 1.16
CA GLU A 81 5.52 10.24 2.34
C GLU A 81 6.32 8.97 2.67
N LEU A 82 5.64 7.83 2.83
CA LEU A 82 6.30 6.58 3.18
C LEU A 82 7.24 6.10 2.06
N ASN A 83 6.85 6.28 0.80
CA ASN A 83 7.68 5.90 -0.33
C ASN A 83 8.96 6.76 -0.39
N ASN A 84 8.84 8.08 -0.24
CA ASN A 84 9.99 8.99 -0.28
C ASN A 84 10.90 8.87 0.95
N ARG A 85 10.37 8.35 2.06
CA ARG A 85 11.12 8.12 3.29
C ARG A 85 11.92 6.83 3.25
N TYR A 86 11.36 5.75 2.70
CA TYR A 86 11.95 4.41 2.82
C TYR A 86 12.45 3.82 1.50
N ALA A 87 11.80 4.11 0.36
CA ALA A 87 12.20 3.50 -0.90
C ALA A 87 13.48 4.15 -1.46
N LEU A 88 14.44 3.33 -1.90
CA LEU A 88 15.66 3.80 -2.58
C LEU A 88 15.35 4.47 -3.92
N ASP A 89 14.26 4.04 -4.58
CA ASP A 89 13.70 4.68 -5.78
C ASP A 89 12.66 5.76 -5.43
N GLY A 90 12.65 6.24 -4.18
CA GLY A 90 11.85 7.36 -3.75
C GLY A 90 12.11 8.59 -4.61
N ARG A 91 11.08 9.44 -4.78
CA ARG A 91 11.16 10.69 -5.56
C ARG A 91 11.47 10.50 -7.06
N ASP A 92 11.36 9.29 -7.58
CA ASP A 92 11.46 8.98 -9.01
C ASP A 92 10.10 9.04 -9.74
N PRO A 93 10.01 9.51 -10.99
CA PRO A 93 8.76 9.54 -11.76
C PRO A 93 8.05 8.18 -11.88
N ASN A 94 8.78 7.06 -11.91
CA ASN A 94 8.18 5.72 -11.95
C ASN A 94 7.49 5.39 -10.63
N SER A 95 8.08 5.77 -9.50
CA SER A 95 7.49 5.62 -8.17
C SER A 95 6.16 6.36 -8.06
N TYR A 96 6.08 7.60 -8.54
CA TYR A 96 4.82 8.34 -8.57
C TYR A 96 3.79 7.71 -9.52
N SER A 97 4.22 7.13 -10.64
CA SER A 97 3.33 6.42 -11.55
C SER A 97 2.72 5.18 -10.90
N GLY A 98 3.51 4.42 -10.13
CA GLY A 98 3.04 3.28 -9.35
C GLY A 98 2.08 3.67 -8.21
N ILE A 99 2.34 4.79 -7.52
CA ILE A 99 1.44 5.33 -6.50
C ILE A 99 0.10 5.75 -7.13
N LEU A 100 0.13 6.47 -8.25
CA LEU A 100 -1.10 6.90 -8.93
C LEU A 100 -1.85 5.71 -9.55
N TRP A 101 -1.17 4.65 -9.96
CA TRP A 101 -1.82 3.39 -10.34
C TRP A 101 -2.60 2.79 -9.17
N CYS A 102 -2.14 2.97 -7.92
CA CYS A 102 -2.89 2.56 -6.75
C CYS A 102 -4.28 3.21 -6.69
N LEU A 103 -4.42 4.41 -7.25
CA LEU A 103 -5.65 5.20 -7.34
C LEU A 103 -6.36 5.10 -8.70
N GLY A 104 -5.96 4.19 -9.60
CA GLY A 104 -6.64 3.94 -10.87
C GLY A 104 -5.99 4.55 -12.12
N LYS A 105 -4.84 5.23 -11.99
CA LYS A 105 -4.10 5.69 -13.17
C LYS A 105 -3.60 4.51 -14.01
N TYR A 106 -3.71 4.61 -15.33
CA TYR A 106 -3.31 3.55 -16.28
C TYR A 106 -4.04 2.21 -16.11
N ASP A 107 -5.15 2.17 -15.36
CA ASP A 107 -6.02 1.01 -15.23
C ASP A 107 -7.41 1.33 -15.80
N ARG A 108 -8.30 0.34 -15.76
CA ARG A 108 -9.72 0.45 -16.12
C ARG A 108 -10.60 0.23 -14.88
N PRO A 109 -11.90 0.55 -14.95
CA PRO A 109 -12.86 0.16 -13.92
C PRO A 109 -12.95 -1.36 -13.74
N TRP A 110 -13.10 -1.80 -12.50
CA TRP A 110 -13.27 -3.20 -12.09
C TRP A 110 -14.62 -3.42 -11.43
N GLY A 111 -15.25 -4.55 -11.74
CA GLY A 111 -16.45 -5.03 -11.07
C GLY A 111 -16.18 -6.27 -10.21
N PRO A 112 -17.02 -6.56 -9.20
CA PRO A 112 -18.08 -5.69 -8.70
C PRO A 112 -17.52 -4.45 -7.99
N GLU A 113 -18.31 -3.38 -7.93
CA GLU A 113 -18.02 -2.20 -7.11
C GLU A 113 -17.92 -2.61 -5.63
N ARG A 114 -16.98 -1.99 -4.90
CA ARG A 114 -16.67 -2.35 -3.51
C ARG A 114 -16.66 -1.12 -2.62
N PRO A 115 -17.03 -1.25 -1.33
CA PRO A 115 -16.81 -0.19 -0.37
C PRO A 115 -15.36 0.30 -0.41
N VAL A 116 -15.17 1.60 -0.20
CA VAL A 116 -13.91 2.33 -0.23
C VAL A 116 -13.28 2.47 -1.61
N TYR A 117 -13.16 1.35 -2.34
CA TYR A 117 -12.45 1.29 -3.61
C TYR A 117 -13.33 1.74 -4.79
N GLY A 118 -14.65 1.66 -4.65
CA GLY A 118 -15.56 1.78 -5.76
C GLY A 118 -15.20 0.77 -6.85
N THR A 119 -14.90 1.28 -8.04
CA THR A 119 -14.46 0.50 -9.20
C THR A 119 -12.93 0.52 -9.42
N VAL A 120 -12.15 1.09 -8.51
CA VAL A 120 -10.69 0.91 -8.51
C VAL A 120 -10.36 -0.55 -8.17
N ARG A 121 -9.37 -1.12 -8.87
CA ARG A 121 -8.98 -2.53 -8.68
C ARG A 121 -8.74 -2.87 -7.21
N TYR A 122 -9.47 -3.84 -6.69
CA TYR A 122 -9.24 -4.37 -5.36
C TYR A 122 -8.08 -5.38 -5.32
N MET A 123 -7.31 -5.39 -4.24
CA MET A 123 -6.31 -6.41 -3.93
C MET A 123 -6.43 -6.84 -2.47
N SER A 124 -6.30 -8.13 -2.18
CA SER A 124 -6.32 -8.65 -0.82
C SER A 124 -5.01 -9.34 -0.44
N SER A 125 -4.66 -9.26 0.84
CA SER A 125 -3.52 -9.97 1.40
C SER A 125 -3.68 -11.47 1.37
N GLU A 126 -4.91 -11.97 1.51
CA GLU A 126 -5.21 -13.39 1.37
C GLU A 126 -4.86 -13.92 -0.03
N ASN A 127 -5.30 -13.24 -1.08
CA ASN A 127 -4.97 -13.62 -2.45
C ASN A 127 -3.46 -13.48 -2.73
N THR A 128 -2.84 -12.44 -2.20
CA THR A 128 -1.40 -12.21 -2.32
C THR A 128 -0.58 -13.32 -1.64
N ARG A 129 -0.99 -13.76 -0.45
CA ARG A 129 -0.36 -14.85 0.31
C ARG A 129 -0.30 -16.14 -0.51
N ARG A 130 -1.42 -16.48 -1.17
CA ARG A 130 -1.52 -17.65 -2.05
C ARG A 130 -0.68 -17.48 -3.31
N LYS A 131 -0.83 -16.33 -4.00
CA LYS A 131 -0.19 -16.07 -5.30
C LYS A 131 1.34 -16.04 -5.23
N LEU A 132 1.89 -15.41 -4.20
CA LEU A 132 3.35 -15.25 -4.04
C LEU A 132 3.98 -16.30 -3.13
N ARG A 133 3.20 -17.27 -2.60
CA ARG A 133 3.66 -18.30 -1.67
C ARG A 133 4.44 -17.70 -0.49
N MET A 134 3.79 -16.80 0.24
CA MET A 134 4.43 -15.87 1.18
C MET A 134 4.99 -16.49 2.47
N SER A 135 5.01 -17.82 2.65
CA SER A 135 5.42 -18.45 3.92
C SER A 135 6.85 -18.05 4.32
N ALA A 136 7.84 -18.24 3.44
CA ALA A 136 9.23 -17.86 3.71
C ALA A 136 9.40 -16.33 3.84
N TYR A 137 8.63 -15.56 3.08
CA TYR A 137 8.64 -14.11 3.16
C TYR A 137 8.16 -13.62 4.54
N LEU A 138 7.07 -14.20 5.05
CA LEU A 138 6.50 -13.89 6.36
C LEU A 138 7.37 -14.42 7.51
N GLU A 139 8.13 -15.49 7.32
CA GLU A 139 9.12 -15.92 8.31
C GLU A 139 10.25 -14.89 8.43
N ARG A 140 10.72 -14.36 7.30
CA ARG A 140 11.81 -13.37 7.28
C ARG A 140 11.38 -11.98 7.73
N TRP A 141 10.17 -11.55 7.37
CA TRP A 141 9.68 -10.19 7.56
C TRP A 141 8.43 -10.11 8.46
N GLY A 142 8.09 -11.19 9.15
CA GLY A 142 6.96 -11.26 10.09
C GLY A 142 7.20 -10.51 11.40
N PRO A 143 6.32 -10.68 12.41
CA PRO A 143 6.42 -10.00 13.71
C PRO A 143 7.78 -10.16 14.39
N ASP A 144 8.40 -11.32 14.25
CA ASP A 144 9.69 -11.63 14.89
C ASP A 144 10.90 -11.04 14.14
N ALA A 145 10.70 -10.44 12.96
CA ALA A 145 11.80 -9.98 12.12
C ALA A 145 12.65 -8.89 12.78
N GLU A 146 12.00 -7.95 13.49
CA GLU A 146 12.70 -6.84 14.14
C GLU A 146 13.58 -7.32 15.31
N GLY A 147 13.13 -8.35 16.06
CA GLY A 147 13.89 -8.94 17.15
C GLY A 147 15.07 -9.82 16.67
N ARG A 148 14.92 -10.53 15.55
CA ARG A 148 15.98 -11.38 14.98
C ARG A 148 17.09 -10.56 14.31
N GLN A 149 16.78 -9.39 13.76
CA GLN A 149 17.74 -8.56 13.04
C GLN A 149 18.57 -7.66 13.97
N ALA A 150 18.05 -7.27 15.13
CA ALA A 150 18.85 -6.62 16.18
C ALA A 150 19.92 -7.53 16.81
N ALA A 151 19.81 -8.85 16.59
CA ALA A 151 20.72 -9.87 17.14
C ALA A 151 21.80 -10.35 16.16
N MET A 152 21.86 -9.82 14.93
CA MET A 152 22.95 -10.12 13.99
C MET A 152 24.13 -9.18 14.25
N PRO A 153 25.31 -9.69 14.68
CA PRO A 153 26.49 -8.86 14.83
C PRO A 153 27.01 -8.43 13.45
N LEU A 154 27.58 -7.22 13.40
CA LEU A 154 28.31 -6.66 12.25
C LEU A 154 29.45 -7.57 11.80
#